data_AF-A0A1E3U5E6-F1
#
_entry.id   AF-A0A1E3U5E6-F1
#
_cell.length_a   1.000
_cell.length_b   1.000
_cell.length_c   1.000
_cell.angle_alpha   90.00
_cell.angle_beta   90.00
_cell.angle_gamma   90.00
#
_symmetry.space_group_name_H-M   'P 1'
#
loop_
_entity.id
_entity.type
_entity.pdbx_description
1 polymer ?
#
loop_
_entity_poly.entity_id
_entity_poly.type
_entity_poly.pdbx_seq_one_letter_code
_entity_poly.pdbx_strand_id
1 'polypeptide(L)'
;MKAFDPNYKLLDEMYQDDYYPAFLVDKVKDELQKVIALLESGETDTEVVQETLDEAVCGINDLQEEFDENDSEIETVARECIA
;
A
#
# COMPACT_ATOMS: atom_id res chain seq x y z
N MET A 1 15.20 -14.12 1.08
CA MET A 1 14.71 -13.45 -0.15
C MET A 1 15.82 -12.58 -0.74
N LYS A 2 15.72 -12.12 -2.00
CA LYS A 2 16.55 -10.99 -2.45
C LYS A 2 15.99 -9.71 -1.84
N ALA A 3 16.85 -8.77 -1.44
CA ALA A 3 16.41 -7.43 -1.03
C ALA A 3 15.64 -6.77 -2.18
N PHE A 4 14.67 -5.93 -1.86
CA PHE A 4 13.99 -5.10 -2.83
C PHE A 4 15.00 -4.12 -3.47
N ASP A 5 14.78 -3.77 -4.73
CA ASP A 5 15.66 -2.82 -5.42
C ASP A 5 15.50 -1.44 -4.76
N PRO A 6 16.56 -0.86 -4.18
CA PRO A 6 16.48 0.47 -3.57
C PRO A 6 16.17 1.59 -4.58
N ASN A 7 16.32 1.33 -5.87
CA ASN A 7 15.94 2.26 -6.93
C ASN A 7 14.49 2.09 -7.38
N TYR A 8 13.79 1.06 -6.90
CA TYR A 8 12.36 0.92 -7.18
C TYR A 8 11.59 2.03 -6.47
N LYS A 9 10.89 2.82 -7.26
CA LYS A 9 10.06 3.90 -6.73
C LYS A 9 8.67 3.39 -6.40
N LEU A 10 8.47 3.06 -5.13
CA LEU A 10 7.18 2.61 -4.62
C LEU A 10 6.14 3.74 -4.76
N LEU A 11 5.01 3.44 -5.40
CA LEU A 11 3.88 4.35 -5.66
C LEU A 11 4.24 5.60 -6.50
N ASP A 12 5.28 5.56 -7.36
CA ASP A 12 5.70 6.72 -8.19
C ASP A 12 4.51 7.31 -8.98
N GLU A 13 3.67 6.47 -9.57
CA GLU A 13 2.50 6.91 -10.33
C GLU A 13 1.49 7.68 -9.47
N MET A 14 1.23 7.23 -8.23
CA MET A 14 0.35 7.95 -7.31
C MET A 14 0.96 9.28 -6.86
N TYR A 15 2.27 9.34 -6.63
CA TYR A 15 2.95 10.59 -6.28
C TYR A 15 3.04 11.59 -7.44
N GLN A 16 2.93 11.13 -8.70
CA GLN A 16 2.93 12.00 -9.88
C GLN A 16 1.54 12.50 -10.27
N ASP A 17 0.49 11.95 -9.67
CA ASP A 17 -0.89 12.32 -9.94
C ASP A 17 -1.44 13.17 -8.79
N ASP A 18 -1.75 14.44 -9.10
CA ASP A 18 -2.29 15.41 -8.14
C ASP A 18 -3.65 14.99 -7.56
N TYR A 19 -4.31 13.99 -8.15
CA TYR A 19 -5.51 13.37 -7.58
C TYR A 19 -5.25 12.67 -6.25
N TYR A 20 -4.02 12.19 -6.00
CA TYR A 20 -3.65 11.51 -4.76
C TYR A 20 -2.84 12.44 -3.85
N PRO A 21 -3.39 12.88 -2.71
CA PRO A 21 -2.65 13.69 -1.75
C PRO A 21 -1.40 12.95 -1.26
N ALA A 22 -0.22 13.57 -1.41
CA ALA A 22 1.05 12.92 -1.09
C ALA A 22 1.12 12.35 0.34
N PHE A 23 0.49 13.01 1.32
CA PHE A 23 0.45 12.54 2.70
C PHE A 23 -0.39 11.27 2.89
N LEU A 24 -1.40 11.03 2.05
CA LEU A 24 -2.17 9.79 2.05
C LEU A 24 -1.42 8.68 1.31
N VAL A 25 -0.74 9.01 0.20
CA VAL A 25 0.17 8.09 -0.50
C VAL A 25 1.30 7.63 0.43
N ASP A 26 1.83 8.52 1.28
CA ASP A 26 2.79 8.18 2.32
C ASP A 26 2.25 7.14 3.32
N LYS A 27 0.98 7.25 3.73
CA LYS A 27 0.34 6.26 4.63
C LYS A 27 0.19 4.89 3.97
N VAL A 28 -0.22 4.84 2.70
CA VAL A 28 -0.27 3.58 1.93
C VAL A 28 1.12 2.97 1.81
N LYS A 29 2.12 3.80 1.55
CA LYS A 29 3.52 3.39 1.49
C LYS A 29 4.00 2.81 2.81
N ASP A 30 3.66 3.41 3.95
CA ASP A 30 4.03 2.91 5.27
C ASP A 30 3.47 1.50 5.53
N GLU A 31 2.23 1.22 5.14
CA GLU A 31 1.64 -0.12 5.23
C GLU A 31 2.39 -1.14 4.35
N LEU A 32 2.69 -0.77 3.09
CA LEU A 32 3.45 -1.64 2.18
C LEU A 32 4.90 -1.85 2.64
N GLN A 33 5.50 -0.86 3.29
CA GLN A 33 6.85 -0.98 3.83
C GLN A 33 6.95 -2.01 4.96
N LYS A 34 5.89 -2.22 5.75
CA LYS A 34 5.85 -3.29 6.78
C LYS A 34 5.98 -4.67 6.13
N VAL A 35 5.25 -4.91 5.04
CA VAL A 35 5.31 -6.16 4.27
C VAL A 35 6.69 -6.34 3.66
N ILE A 36 7.25 -5.29 3.04
CA ILE A 36 8.60 -5.34 2.46
C ILE A 36 9.63 -5.69 3.54
N ALA A 37 9.60 -5.01 4.69
CA ALA A 37 10.52 -5.26 5.79
C ALA A 37 10.45 -6.71 6.30
N LEU A 38 9.24 -7.28 6.40
CA LEU A 38 9.06 -8.68 6.76
C LEU A 38 9.71 -9.61 5.73
N LEU A 39 9.41 -9.40 4.45
CA LEU A 39 9.95 -10.24 3.36
C LEU A 39 11.49 -10.13 3.26
N GLU A 40 12.03 -8.93 3.47
CA GLU A 40 13.47 -8.68 3.50
C GLU A 40 14.18 -9.31 4.70
N SER A 41 13.49 -9.46 5.84
CA SER A 41 14.01 -10.22 6.99
C SER A 41 14.30 -11.69 6.67
N GLY A 42 13.74 -12.18 5.55
CA GLY A 42 13.87 -13.56 5.11
C GLY A 42 12.83 -14.49 5.72
N GLU A 43 11.72 -13.93 6.24
CA GLU A 43 10.59 -14.71 6.71
C GLU A 43 10.09 -15.67 5.62
N THR A 44 9.77 -16.90 6.02
CA THR A 44 9.29 -17.96 5.14
C THR A 44 8.04 -18.65 5.68
N ASP A 45 7.66 -18.38 6.92
CA ASP A 45 6.39 -18.83 7.47
C ASP A 45 5.24 -18.14 6.75
N THR A 46 4.45 -18.94 6.04
CA THR A 46 3.33 -18.45 5.25
C THR A 46 2.22 -17.87 6.11
N GLU A 47 2.05 -18.34 7.35
CA GLU A 47 1.01 -17.80 8.25
C GLU A 47 1.39 -16.38 8.69
N VAL A 48 2.65 -16.15 9.07
CA VAL A 48 3.16 -14.82 9.45
C VAL A 48 3.13 -13.84 8.27
N VAL A 49 3.52 -14.31 7.08
CA VAL A 49 3.46 -13.49 5.86
C VAL A 49 2.02 -13.13 5.49
N GLN A 50 1.07 -14.08 5.63
CA GLN A 50 -0.34 -13.82 5.38
C GLN A 50 -0.91 -12.83 6.39
N GLU A 51 -0.64 -13.01 7.69
CA GLU A 51 -1.10 -12.10 8.74
C GLU A 51 -0.61 -10.67 8.48
N THR A 52 0.66 -10.48 8.12
CA THR A 52 1.20 -9.14 7.83
C THR A 52 0.62 -8.54 6.55
N LEU A 53 0.33 -9.36 5.54
CA LEU A 53 -0.36 -8.90 4.32
C LEU A 53 -1.80 -8.48 4.64
N ASP A 54 -2.52 -9.26 5.43
CA ASP A 54 -3.89 -8.96 5.86
C ASP A 54 -3.93 -7.67 6.68
N GLU A 55 -2.98 -7.47 7.60
CA GLU A 55 -2.83 -6.22 8.36
C GLU A 55 -2.60 -5.02 7.45
N ALA A 56 -1.68 -5.12 6.48
CA ALA A 56 -1.40 -4.03 5.56
C ALA A 56 -2.60 -3.69 4.68
N VAL A 57 -3.32 -4.71 4.18
CA VAL A 57 -4.54 -4.51 3.38
C VAL A 57 -5.64 -3.87 4.22
N CYS A 58 -5.87 -4.33 5.46
CA CYS A 58 -6.83 -3.70 6.37
C CYS A 58 -6.46 -2.24 6.65
N GLY A 59 -5.18 -1.97 6.95
CA GLY A 59 -4.69 -0.62 7.21
C GLY A 59 -4.86 0.32 6.01
N ILE A 60 -4.66 -0.17 4.79
CA ILE A 60 -4.92 0.57 3.56
C ILE A 60 -6.42 0.84 3.37
N ASN A 61 -7.28 -0.15 3.62
CA ASN A 61 -8.74 0.00 3.52
C ASN A 61 -9.28 1.01 4.54
N ASP A 62 -8.71 1.07 5.74
CA ASP A 62 -9.09 2.05 6.77
C ASP A 62 -8.79 3.50 6.36
N LEU A 63 -7.92 3.72 5.35
CA LEU A 63 -7.65 5.06 4.81
C LEU A 63 -8.74 5.54 3.83
N GLN A 64 -9.67 4.68 3.42
CA GLN A 64 -10.67 5.01 2.40
C GLN A 64 -11.46 6.28 2.72
N GLU A 65 -11.98 6.40 3.95
CA GLU A 65 -12.73 7.59 4.38
C GLU A 65 -11.85 8.85 4.34
N GLU A 66 -10.56 8.74 4.67
CA GLU A 66 -9.64 9.88 4.63
C GLU A 66 -9.29 10.30 3.19
N PHE A 67 -9.21 9.36 2.25
CA PHE A 67 -9.12 9.66 0.82
C PHE A 67 -10.36 10.42 0.36
N ASP A 68 -11.55 9.91 0.69
CA ASP A 68 -12.83 10.54 0.31
C ASP A 68 -12.96 11.98 0.87
N GLU A 69 -12.53 12.20 2.11
CA GLU A 69 -12.48 13.53 2.74
C GLU A 69 -11.55 14.53 2.03
N ASN A 70 -10.58 14.03 1.24
CA ASN A 70 -9.62 14.84 0.48
C ASN A 70 -9.92 14.85 -1.03
N ASP A 71 -11.18 14.60 -1.42
CA ASP A 71 -11.64 14.56 -2.82
C ASP A 71 -10.82 13.56 -3.68
N SER A 72 -10.36 12.48 -3.04
CA SER A 72 -9.54 11.42 -3.63
C SER A 72 -10.18 10.06 -3.35
N GLU A 73 -9.78 9.02 -4.07
CA GLU A 73 -10.31 7.67 -3.87
C GLU A 73 -9.19 6.65 -4.05
N ILE A 74 -9.02 5.76 -3.07
CA ILE A 74 -8.01 4.70 -3.16
C ILE A 74 -8.39 3.64 -4.22
N GLU A 75 -9.70 3.48 -4.50
CA GLU A 75 -10.28 2.47 -5.39
C GLU A 75 -10.91 3.08 -6.66
N THR A 76 -10.15 3.79 -7.49
CA THR A 76 -10.74 4.38 -8.72
C THR A 76 -11.12 3.34 -9.77
N VAL A 77 -10.21 2.44 -10.14
CA VAL A 77 -10.43 1.47 -11.24
C VAL A 77 -10.83 0.07 -10.73
N ALA A 78 -10.31 -0.33 -9.57
CA ALA A 78 -10.54 -1.67 -9.02
C ALA A 78 -12.03 -1.92 -8.70
N ARG A 79 -12.71 -0.91 -8.15
CA ARG A 79 -14.14 -0.97 -7.83
C ARG A 79 -15.02 -1.07 -9.08
N GLU A 80 -14.75 -0.25 -10.09
CA GLU A 80 -15.48 -0.28 -11.37
C GLU A 80 -15.31 -1.60 -12.13
N CYS A 81 -14.17 -2.29 -11.96
CA CYS A 81 -13.93 -3.59 -12.58
C CYS A 81 -14.65 -4.76 -11.90
N ILE A 82 -15.14 -4.59 -10.67
CA ILE A 82 -15.84 -5.62 -9.89
C ILE A 82 -17.37 -5.46 -9.99
N ALA A 83 -17.87 -4.24 -10.23
CA ALA A 83 -19.29 -3.92 -10.38
C ALA A 83 -19.93 -4.52 -11.64
#